data_AF-A0A2V5WZW9-F1
#
_entry.id   AF-A0A2V5WZW9-F1
#
_cell.length_a   1.000
_cell.length_b   1.000
_cell.length_c   1.000
_cell.angle_alpha   90.00
_cell.angle_beta   90.00
_cell.angle_gamma   90.00
#
_symmetry.space_group_name_H-M   'P 1'
#
loop_
_entity.id
_entity.type
_entity.pdbx_description
1 polymer ?
#
loop_
_entity_poly.entity_id
_entity_poly.type
_entity_poly.pdbx_seq_one_letter_code
_entity_poly.pdbx_strand_id
1 'polypeptide(L)'
;MSAFFRGLIFIAWVGAINLVSSIGTPANADVVTDWNTAALNAIRGGSTAPPIASRRLAILHVSIYDAVNGIARTNEPYLVQSSAPSSASREAAASAAAHQALVNLFPAAASSFDALHAAILAAIPNGPQKTAGIVWGEFVANQILAARANDGSDALVPPPDPSVHICCRNGDSSCRLE
;
A
#
# COMPACT_ATOMS: atom_id res chain seq x y z
N MET A 1 83.42 -25.73 10.94
CA MET A 1 83.54 -24.74 12.03
C MET A 1 82.59 -23.59 11.71
N SER A 2 81.68 -23.29 12.67
CA SER A 2 81.07 -21.96 12.99
C SER A 2 80.54 -21.05 11.86
N ALA A 3 79.45 -20.30 11.99
CA ALA A 3 78.39 -20.15 12.98
C ALA A 3 77.41 -19.12 12.37
N PHE A 4 76.12 -19.28 12.71
CA PHE A 4 75.07 -18.27 12.91
C PHE A 4 75.36 -16.78 12.59
N PHE A 5 74.47 -16.15 11.81
CA PHE A 5 73.86 -14.87 12.21
C PHE A 5 72.45 -14.66 11.60
N ARG A 6 71.50 -14.35 12.49
CA ARG A 6 70.09 -13.92 12.29
C ARG A 6 70.09 -12.50 11.71
N GLY A 7 69.11 -11.96 10.98
CA GLY A 7 67.67 -12.18 10.87
C GLY A 7 67.04 -10.80 10.56
N LEU A 8 65.88 -10.77 9.88
CA LEU A 8 64.82 -9.75 9.89
C LEU A 8 63.96 -9.93 8.65
N ILE A 9 62.90 -10.75 8.75
CA ILE A 9 61.82 -10.79 7.75
C ILE A 9 60.65 -10.04 8.37
N PHE A 10 60.36 -8.85 7.83
CA PHE A 10 59.14 -8.11 8.09
C PHE A 10 57.95 -8.89 7.51
N ILE A 11 57.16 -9.54 8.36
CA ILE A 11 55.90 -10.16 7.96
C ILE A 11 54.84 -9.06 7.96
N ALA A 12 54.50 -8.56 6.77
CA ALA A 12 53.35 -7.69 6.57
C ALA A 12 52.06 -8.51 6.82
N TRP A 13 51.34 -8.16 7.88
CA TRP A 13 49.99 -8.65 8.13
C TRP A 13 49.02 -8.00 7.13
N VAL A 14 48.68 -8.71 6.06
CA VAL A 14 47.51 -8.36 5.23
C VAL A 14 46.28 -8.95 5.92
N GLY A 15 45.62 -8.14 6.74
CA GLY A 15 44.31 -8.48 7.29
C GLY A 15 43.28 -8.52 6.18
N ALA A 16 42.76 -9.71 5.87
CA ALA A 16 41.62 -9.88 4.98
C ALA A 16 40.36 -9.32 5.65
N ILE A 17 39.92 -8.14 5.23
CA ILE A 17 38.61 -7.58 5.58
C ILE A 17 37.56 -8.41 4.84
N ASN A 18 36.89 -9.31 5.54
CA ASN A 18 35.68 -9.95 5.02
C ASN A 18 34.55 -8.92 5.09
N LEU A 19 34.21 -8.31 3.96
CA LEU A 19 32.97 -7.55 3.80
C LEU A 19 31.80 -8.52 3.86
N VAL A 20 31.17 -8.63 5.03
CA VAL A 20 29.85 -9.25 5.17
C VAL A 20 28.85 -8.30 4.53
N SER A 21 28.45 -8.59 3.30
CA SER A 21 27.32 -7.93 2.66
C SER A 21 26.04 -8.38 3.35
N SER A 22 25.45 -7.51 4.18
CA SER A 22 24.08 -7.69 4.66
C SER A 22 23.15 -7.67 3.46
N ILE A 23 22.63 -8.84 3.06
CA ILE A 23 21.53 -8.93 2.11
C ILE A 23 20.30 -8.40 2.86
N GLY A 24 20.01 -7.12 2.69
CA GLY A 24 18.74 -6.55 3.14
C GLY A 24 17.62 -7.28 2.40
N THR A 25 16.71 -7.91 3.14
CA THR A 25 15.47 -8.40 2.55
C THR A 25 14.74 -7.20 1.94
N PRO A 26 14.27 -7.25 0.68
CA PRO A 26 13.46 -6.16 0.12
C PRO A 26 12.27 -5.93 1.05
N ALA A 27 12.21 -4.73 1.64
CA ALA A 27 11.22 -4.39 2.64
C ALA A 27 9.88 -4.14 1.95
N ASN A 28 8.80 -4.75 2.47
CA ASN A 28 7.41 -4.54 2.01
C ASN A 28 7.00 -3.04 1.99
N ALA A 29 7.71 -2.19 2.75
CA ALA A 29 7.50 -0.74 2.79
C ALA A 29 7.70 -0.06 1.43
N ASP A 30 8.55 -0.61 0.55
CA ASP A 30 8.83 -0.03 -0.76
C ASP A 30 7.59 -0.06 -1.66
N VAL A 31 6.97 -1.25 -1.79
CA VAL A 31 5.76 -1.46 -2.59
C VAL A 31 4.61 -0.55 -2.17
N VAL A 32 4.35 -0.41 -0.87
CA VAL A 32 3.25 0.44 -0.38
C VAL A 32 3.52 1.92 -0.67
N THR A 33 4.78 2.35 -0.57
CA THR A 33 5.18 3.74 -0.81
C THR A 33 5.16 4.07 -2.32
N ASP A 34 5.53 3.12 -3.17
CA ASP A 34 5.41 3.22 -4.64
C ASP A 34 3.96 3.41 -5.07
N TRP A 35 3.05 2.58 -4.55
CA TRP A 35 1.62 2.68 -4.85
C TRP A 35 0.99 3.97 -4.33
N ASN A 36 1.39 4.44 -3.14
CA ASN A 36 0.98 5.76 -2.64
C ASN A 36 1.48 6.88 -3.57
N THR A 37 2.73 6.81 -4.03
CA THR A 37 3.29 7.80 -4.97
C THR A 37 2.54 7.80 -6.30
N ALA A 38 2.23 6.63 -6.84
CA ALA A 38 1.45 6.48 -8.08
C ALA A 38 0.03 7.05 -7.93
N ALA A 39 -0.65 6.77 -6.81
CA ALA A 39 -1.97 7.32 -6.53
C ALA A 39 -1.95 8.85 -6.39
N LEU A 40 -0.97 9.40 -5.69
CA LEU A 40 -0.80 10.86 -5.57
C LEU A 40 -0.50 11.52 -6.92
N ASN A 41 0.26 10.87 -7.80
CA ASN A 41 0.49 11.35 -9.16
C ASN A 41 -0.81 11.37 -9.98
N ALA A 42 -1.65 10.33 -9.87
CA ALA A 42 -2.95 10.30 -10.54
C ALA A 42 -3.91 11.38 -10.00
N ILE A 43 -3.92 11.61 -8.68
CA ILE A 43 -4.71 12.67 -8.03
C ILE A 43 -4.32 14.04 -8.57
N ARG A 44 -3.01 14.34 -8.64
CA ARG A 44 -2.49 15.60 -9.18
C ARG A 44 -2.79 15.75 -10.67
N GLY A 45 -2.51 14.72 -11.45
CA GLY A 45 -2.74 14.73 -12.90
C GLY A 45 -4.22 14.90 -13.27
N GLY A 46 -5.12 14.35 -12.46
CA GLY A 46 -6.57 14.47 -12.66
C GLY A 46 -7.23 15.64 -11.92
N SER A 47 -6.48 16.47 -11.18
CA SER A 47 -7.03 17.53 -10.30
C SER A 47 -8.20 17.04 -9.44
N THR A 48 -8.06 15.84 -8.85
CA THR A 48 -9.15 15.19 -8.12
C THR A 48 -9.53 16.01 -6.89
N ALA A 49 -10.83 16.31 -6.71
CA ALA A 49 -11.32 17.10 -5.59
C ALA A 49 -10.91 16.47 -4.24
N PRO A 50 -10.54 17.26 -3.22
CA PRO A 50 -9.96 16.73 -1.98
C PRO A 50 -10.78 15.62 -1.29
N PRO A 51 -12.12 15.71 -1.16
CA PRO A 51 -12.91 14.64 -0.52
C PRO A 51 -12.84 13.32 -1.29
N ILE A 52 -12.87 13.39 -2.63
CA ILE A 52 -12.77 12.22 -3.51
C ILE A 52 -11.35 11.63 -3.44
N ALA A 53 -10.32 12.48 -3.43
CA ALA A 53 -8.93 12.06 -3.32
C ALA A 53 -8.66 11.30 -2.01
N SER A 54 -9.10 11.85 -0.87
CA SER A 54 -8.98 11.20 0.44
C SER A 54 -9.69 9.85 0.47
N ARG A 55 -10.90 9.76 -0.10
CA ARG A 55 -11.65 8.50 -0.19
C ARG A 55 -10.91 7.47 -1.05
N ARG A 56 -10.41 7.86 -2.22
CA ARG A 56 -9.68 6.94 -3.11
C ARG A 56 -8.40 6.40 -2.47
N LEU A 57 -7.66 7.24 -1.74
CA LEU A 57 -6.49 6.80 -0.96
C LEU A 57 -6.87 5.84 0.16
N ALA A 58 -8.00 6.08 0.84
CA ALA A 58 -8.50 5.15 1.85
C ALA A 58 -8.81 3.78 1.23
N ILE A 59 -9.51 3.73 0.09
CA ILE A 59 -9.83 2.48 -0.63
C ILE A 59 -8.56 1.73 -1.04
N LEU A 60 -7.57 2.44 -1.58
CA LEU A 60 -6.27 1.88 -1.92
C LEU A 60 -5.62 1.22 -0.69
N HIS A 61 -5.46 1.97 0.40
CA HIS A 61 -4.71 1.51 1.54
C HIS A 61 -5.42 0.41 2.33
N VAL A 62 -6.75 0.43 2.44
CA VAL A 62 -7.47 -0.70 3.08
C VAL A 62 -7.43 -1.96 2.20
N SER A 63 -7.40 -1.84 0.87
CA SER A 63 -7.22 -2.99 -0.03
C SER A 63 -5.84 -3.63 0.15
N ILE A 64 -4.78 -2.81 0.21
CA ILE A 64 -3.42 -3.29 0.49
C ILE A 64 -3.36 -3.92 1.88
N TYR A 65 -3.92 -3.26 2.89
CA TYR A 65 -3.91 -3.73 4.27
C TYR A 65 -4.56 -5.11 4.40
N ASP A 66 -5.78 -5.30 3.92
CA ASP A 66 -6.47 -6.59 4.02
C ASP A 66 -5.78 -7.67 3.18
N ALA A 67 -5.18 -7.32 2.04
CA ALA A 67 -4.45 -8.27 1.21
C ALA A 67 -3.22 -8.83 1.94
N VAL A 68 -2.42 -7.94 2.54
CA VAL A 68 -1.23 -8.33 3.31
C VAL A 68 -1.62 -9.04 4.60
N ASN A 69 -2.61 -8.51 5.32
CA ASN A 69 -3.06 -9.04 6.60
C ASN A 69 -3.75 -10.40 6.44
N GLY A 70 -4.48 -10.65 5.35
CA GLY A 70 -5.06 -11.96 5.04
C GLY A 70 -4.03 -13.08 4.82
N ILE A 71 -2.77 -12.73 4.57
CA ILE A 71 -1.65 -13.70 4.50
C ILE A 71 -0.91 -13.76 5.85
N ALA A 72 -0.56 -12.60 6.41
CA ALA A 72 0.25 -12.50 7.63
C ALA A 72 -0.51 -12.88 8.90
N ARG A 73 -1.81 -12.56 8.96
CA ARG A 73 -2.74 -12.80 10.07
C ARG A 73 -2.26 -12.20 11.40
N THR A 74 -1.69 -11.01 11.36
CA THR A 74 -1.13 -10.34 12.54
C THR A 74 -2.11 -9.38 13.21
N ASN A 75 -3.13 -8.93 12.49
CA ASN A 75 -4.10 -7.94 12.96
C ASN A 75 -5.53 -8.35 12.58
N GLU A 76 -6.51 -7.63 13.11
CA GLU A 76 -7.91 -7.79 12.69
C GLU A 76 -8.09 -7.29 11.24
N PRO A 77 -8.73 -8.06 10.34
CA PRO A 77 -9.08 -7.59 9.01
C PRO A 77 -10.05 -6.41 9.08
N TYR A 78 -9.90 -5.46 8.15
CA TYR A 78 -10.83 -4.34 8.02
C TYR A 78 -12.19 -4.80 7.48
N LEU A 79 -12.20 -5.64 6.44
CA LEU A 79 -13.42 -6.12 5.80
C LEU A 79 -13.34 -7.58 5.35
N VAL A 80 -12.23 -7.98 4.71
CA VAL A 80 -12.12 -9.32 4.12
C VAL A 80 -11.64 -10.33 5.16
N GLN A 81 -12.58 -11.12 5.69
CA GLN A 81 -12.34 -12.10 6.76
C GLN A 81 -11.70 -13.41 6.30
N SER A 82 -11.77 -13.73 5.00
CA SER A 82 -11.09 -14.90 4.43
C SER A 82 -9.57 -14.73 4.49
N SER A 83 -8.83 -15.82 4.28
CA SER A 83 -7.36 -15.78 4.27
C SER A 83 -6.78 -16.61 3.14
N ALA A 84 -5.60 -16.22 2.66
CA ALA A 84 -4.80 -16.97 1.70
C ALA A 84 -3.76 -17.85 2.39
N PRO A 85 -3.15 -18.84 1.71
CA PRO A 85 -2.03 -19.59 2.27
C PRO A 85 -0.95 -18.66 2.83
N SER A 86 -0.40 -18.97 4.01
CA SER A 86 0.66 -18.16 4.63
C SER A 86 1.95 -18.12 3.79
N SER A 87 2.09 -19.03 2.83
CA SER A 87 3.17 -19.07 1.85
C SER A 87 2.98 -18.13 0.66
N ALA A 88 1.81 -17.51 0.47
CA ALA A 88 1.59 -16.54 -0.60
C ALA A 88 2.50 -15.32 -0.42
N SER A 89 2.98 -14.73 -1.52
CA SER A 89 3.80 -13.52 -1.46
C SER A 89 2.95 -12.32 -1.06
N ARG A 90 3.34 -11.66 0.03
CA ARG A 90 2.68 -10.44 0.52
C ARG A 90 2.90 -9.26 -0.41
N GLU A 91 4.09 -9.18 -1.00
CA GLU A 91 4.48 -8.15 -1.97
C GLU A 91 3.64 -8.27 -3.25
N ALA A 92 3.45 -9.49 -3.75
CA ALA A 92 2.59 -9.75 -4.91
C ALA A 92 1.12 -9.42 -4.60
N ALA A 93 0.63 -9.79 -3.43
CA ALA A 93 -0.74 -9.49 -2.99
C ALA A 93 -0.98 -7.99 -2.79
N ALA A 94 -0.06 -7.28 -2.15
CA ALA A 94 -0.11 -5.83 -2.00
C ALA A 94 -0.17 -5.14 -3.37
N SER A 95 0.69 -5.57 -4.30
CA SER A 95 0.74 -4.97 -5.64
C SER A 95 -0.51 -5.24 -6.46
N ALA A 96 -1.04 -6.47 -6.41
CA ALA A 96 -2.26 -6.83 -7.12
C ALA A 96 -3.50 -6.13 -6.55
N ALA A 97 -3.61 -6.02 -5.22
CA ALA A 97 -4.69 -5.29 -4.59
C ALA A 97 -4.66 -3.78 -4.94
N ALA A 98 -3.47 -3.18 -4.89
CA ALA A 98 -3.28 -1.77 -5.22
C ALA A 98 -3.60 -1.47 -6.70
N HIS A 99 -3.09 -2.30 -7.60
CA HIS A 99 -3.35 -2.23 -9.04
C HIS A 99 -4.86 -2.29 -9.30
N GLN A 100 -5.52 -3.34 -8.81
CA GLN A 100 -6.95 -3.54 -9.03
C GLN A 100 -7.80 -2.39 -8.47
N ALA A 101 -7.46 -1.87 -7.28
CA ALA A 101 -8.12 -0.70 -6.73
C ALA A 101 -7.94 0.54 -7.62
N LEU A 102 -6.72 0.84 -8.03
CA LEU A 102 -6.42 2.11 -8.72
C LEU A 102 -6.84 2.14 -10.18
N VAL A 103 -6.80 1.03 -10.92
CA VAL A 103 -7.33 1.00 -12.30
C VAL A 103 -8.83 1.25 -12.33
N ASN A 104 -9.57 0.81 -11.29
CA ASN A 104 -11.00 1.10 -11.15
C ASN A 104 -11.27 2.54 -10.71
N LEU A 105 -10.45 3.09 -9.79
CA LEU A 105 -10.66 4.43 -9.25
C LEU A 105 -10.13 5.55 -10.16
N PHE A 106 -9.11 5.29 -10.97
CA PHE A 106 -8.48 6.25 -11.89
C PHE A 106 -8.21 5.63 -13.27
N PRO A 107 -9.26 5.34 -14.08
CA PRO A 107 -9.09 4.66 -15.36
C PRO A 107 -8.16 5.38 -16.35
N ALA A 108 -8.11 6.72 -16.30
CA ALA A 108 -7.22 7.51 -17.15
C ALA A 108 -5.72 7.31 -16.87
N ALA A 109 -5.37 6.78 -15.69
CA ALA A 109 -4.01 6.46 -15.29
C ALA A 109 -3.71 4.95 -15.33
N ALA A 110 -4.63 4.12 -15.85
CA ALA A 110 -4.50 2.65 -15.81
C ALA A 110 -3.17 2.15 -16.38
N SER A 111 -2.72 2.70 -17.52
CA SER A 111 -1.47 2.28 -18.15
C SER A 111 -0.22 2.51 -17.29
N SER A 112 -0.19 3.55 -16.45
CA SER A 112 0.93 3.77 -15.54
C SER A 112 0.89 2.81 -14.35
N PHE A 113 -0.31 2.44 -13.88
CA PHE A 113 -0.48 1.41 -12.86
C PHE A 113 -0.13 0.02 -13.40
N ASP A 114 -0.52 -0.29 -14.63
CA ASP A 114 -0.16 -1.55 -15.31
C ASP A 114 1.36 -1.71 -15.36
N ALA A 115 2.07 -0.64 -15.75
CA ALA A 115 3.52 -0.62 -15.81
C ALA A 115 4.17 -0.80 -14.42
N LEU A 116 3.67 -0.10 -13.40
CA LEU A 116 4.17 -0.24 -12.03
C LEU A 116 3.93 -1.66 -11.48
N HIS A 117 2.73 -2.20 -11.67
CA HIS A 117 2.37 -3.54 -11.25
C HIS A 117 3.28 -4.59 -11.92
N ALA A 118 3.48 -4.48 -13.23
CA ALA A 118 4.38 -5.36 -13.98
C ALA A 118 5.83 -5.26 -13.49
N ALA A 119 6.34 -4.05 -13.20
CA ALA A 119 7.69 -3.85 -12.68
C ALA A 119 7.88 -4.49 -11.30
N ILE A 120 6.93 -4.29 -10.37
CA ILE A 120 6.97 -4.91 -9.04
C ILE A 120 6.93 -6.43 -9.17
N LEU A 121 6.03 -6.98 -9.99
CA LEU A 121 5.93 -8.42 -10.18
C LEU A 121 7.18 -9.01 -10.82
N ALA A 122 7.86 -8.30 -11.74
CA ALA A 122 9.09 -8.77 -12.35
C ALA A 122 10.23 -8.98 -11.35
N ALA A 123 10.24 -8.23 -10.24
CA ALA A 123 11.21 -8.38 -9.16
C ALA A 123 10.93 -9.59 -8.24
N ILE A 124 9.73 -10.18 -8.32
CA ILE A 124 9.34 -11.34 -7.51
C ILE A 124 9.56 -12.63 -8.32
N PRO A 125 10.32 -13.62 -7.81
CA PRO A 125 10.52 -14.90 -8.48
C PRO A 125 9.21 -15.56 -8.89
N ASN A 126 9.17 -16.11 -10.10
CA ASN A 126 7.99 -16.83 -10.57
C ASN A 126 7.80 -18.12 -9.77
N GLY A 127 6.56 -18.39 -9.38
CA GLY A 127 6.22 -19.56 -8.58
C GLY A 127 4.81 -19.49 -8.00
N PRO A 128 4.33 -20.58 -7.37
CA PRO A 128 2.99 -20.67 -6.83
C PRO A 128 2.71 -19.61 -5.74
N GLN A 129 3.73 -19.19 -4.99
CA GLN A 129 3.62 -18.16 -3.96
C GLN A 129 3.24 -16.79 -4.55
N LYS A 130 3.87 -16.43 -5.68
CA LYS A 130 3.57 -15.19 -6.42
C LYS A 130 2.16 -15.25 -7.01
N THR A 131 1.83 -16.35 -7.71
CA THR A 131 0.49 -16.54 -8.29
C THR A 131 -0.62 -16.49 -7.24
N ALA A 132 -0.44 -17.17 -6.11
CA ALA A 132 -1.39 -17.13 -5.01
C ALA A 132 -1.53 -15.73 -4.41
N GLY A 133 -0.43 -14.99 -4.30
CA GLY A 133 -0.44 -13.59 -3.86
C GLY A 133 -1.25 -12.70 -4.80
N ILE A 134 -1.02 -12.79 -6.12
CA ILE A 134 -1.75 -12.00 -7.13
C ILE A 134 -3.25 -12.26 -7.04
N VAL A 135 -3.67 -13.53 -7.14
CA VAL A 135 -5.09 -13.93 -7.08
C VAL A 135 -5.75 -13.45 -5.78
N TRP A 136 -5.04 -13.57 -4.66
CA TRP A 136 -5.52 -13.10 -3.37
C TRP A 136 -5.69 -11.58 -3.32
N GLY A 137 -4.70 -10.82 -3.79
CA GLY A 137 -4.75 -9.36 -3.82
C GLY A 137 -5.89 -8.83 -4.68
N GLU A 138 -6.08 -9.38 -5.87
CA GLU A 138 -7.20 -9.05 -6.77
C GLU A 138 -8.55 -9.33 -6.09
N PHE A 139 -8.70 -10.51 -5.48
CA PHE A 139 -9.90 -10.88 -4.73
C PHE A 139 -10.22 -9.86 -3.63
N VAL A 140 -9.23 -9.51 -2.80
CA VAL A 140 -9.43 -8.55 -1.71
C VAL A 140 -9.85 -7.18 -2.23
N ALA A 141 -9.15 -6.64 -3.24
CA ALA A 141 -9.49 -5.34 -3.80
C ALA A 141 -10.91 -5.32 -4.40
N ASN A 142 -11.32 -6.39 -5.07
CA ASN A 142 -12.69 -6.51 -5.59
C ASN A 142 -13.74 -6.49 -4.47
N GLN A 143 -13.49 -7.17 -3.34
CA GLN A 143 -14.39 -7.14 -2.19
C GLN A 143 -14.49 -5.74 -1.58
N ILE A 144 -13.36 -5.04 -1.44
CA ILE A 144 -13.35 -3.65 -0.95
C ILE A 144 -14.08 -2.73 -1.91
N LEU A 145 -13.78 -2.76 -3.22
CA LEU A 145 -14.43 -1.93 -4.23
C LEU A 145 -15.94 -2.18 -4.24
N ALA A 146 -16.39 -3.45 -4.20
CA ALA A 146 -17.80 -3.79 -4.14
C ALA A 146 -18.48 -3.21 -2.90
N ALA A 147 -17.84 -3.31 -1.73
CA ALA A 147 -18.36 -2.75 -0.48
C ALA A 147 -18.37 -1.21 -0.45
N ARG A 148 -17.62 -0.55 -1.34
CA ARG A 148 -17.54 0.91 -1.47
C ARG A 148 -18.33 1.47 -2.66
N ALA A 149 -18.87 0.61 -3.52
CA ALA A 149 -19.58 1.06 -4.72
C ALA A 149 -20.87 1.85 -4.42
N ASN A 150 -21.56 1.54 -3.31
CA ASN A 150 -22.85 2.12 -2.96
C ASN A 150 -22.98 2.48 -1.47
N ASP A 151 -21.89 2.92 -0.83
CA ASP A 151 -21.86 3.20 0.61
C ASP A 151 -22.36 4.61 1.00
N GLY A 152 -22.99 5.32 0.06
CA GLY A 152 -23.55 6.65 0.28
C GLY A 152 -22.54 7.80 0.18
N SER A 153 -21.28 7.55 -0.22
CA SER A 153 -20.29 8.63 -0.36
C SER A 153 -20.67 9.74 -1.32
N ASP A 154 -21.52 9.42 -2.30
CA ASP A 154 -21.93 10.32 -3.37
C ASP A 154 -23.30 10.95 -3.06
N ALA A 155 -23.80 10.79 -1.82
CA ALA A 155 -25.05 11.38 -1.38
C ALA A 155 -24.95 12.91 -1.39
N LEU A 156 -25.91 13.55 -2.08
CA LEU A 156 -26.08 14.99 -2.04
C LEU A 156 -26.71 15.39 -0.70
N VAL A 157 -25.93 16.04 0.15
CA VAL A 157 -26.43 16.61 1.40
C VAL A 157 -26.84 18.07 1.12
N PRO A 158 -28.13 18.42 1.24
CA PRO A 158 -28.55 19.80 1.07
C PRO A 158 -27.93 20.68 2.17
N PRO A 159 -27.60 21.94 1.86
CA PRO A 159 -27.13 22.85 2.89
C PRO A 159 -28.20 23.00 3.99
N PRO A 160 -27.78 23.23 5.25
CA PRO A 160 -28.73 23.49 6.33
C PRO A 160 -29.59 24.71 6.01
N ASP A 161 -30.85 24.69 6.45
CA ASP A 161 -31.79 25.79 6.25
C ASP A 161 -31.20 27.10 6.84
N PRO A 162 -31.07 28.18 6.06
CA PRO A 162 -30.61 29.49 6.53
C PRO A 162 -31.36 30.02 7.77
N SER A 163 -32.63 29.60 7.96
CA SER A 163 -33.44 29.98 9.12
C SER A 163 -32.86 29.47 10.45
N VAL A 164 -32.16 28.34 10.44
CA VAL A 164 -31.49 27.75 11.62
C VAL A 164 -30.36 28.66 12.15
N HIS A 165 -29.66 29.36 11.25
CA HIS A 165 -28.59 30.29 11.66
C HIS A 165 -29.11 31.60 12.28
N ILE A 166 -30.31 32.04 11.91
CA ILE A 166 -30.93 33.25 12.46
C ILE A 166 -31.35 33.00 13.92
N CYS A 167 -31.87 31.81 14.22
CA CYS A 167 -32.34 31.46 15.56
C CYS A 167 -31.21 31.30 16.58
N CYS A 168 -30.06 30.69 16.21
CA CYS A 168 -28.89 30.58 17.09
C CYS A 168 -28.21 31.93 17.37
N ARG A 169 -28.21 32.87 16.41
CA ARG A 169 -27.61 34.20 16.59
C ARG A 169 -28.41 35.07 17.57
N ASN A 170 -29.73 34.90 17.60
CA ASN A 170 -30.62 35.71 18.43
C ASN A 170 -30.90 35.10 19.82
N GLY A 171 -30.32 33.94 20.14
CA GLY A 171 -30.53 33.28 21.43
C GLY A 171 -31.95 32.76 21.65
N ASP A 172 -32.70 32.52 20.58
CA ASP A 172 -34.08 32.08 20.68
C ASP A 172 -34.16 30.56 20.94
N SER A 173 -34.78 30.19 22.06
CA SER A 173 -34.96 28.80 22.51
C SER A 173 -36.06 28.04 21.75
N SER A 174 -36.78 28.70 20.84
CA SER A 174 -37.89 28.09 20.09
C SER A 174 -37.47 27.07 19.02
N CYS A 175 -36.17 26.87 18.78
CA CYS A 175 -35.66 25.86 17.84
C CYS A 175 -35.24 24.57 18.56
N ARG A 176 -36.22 23.83 19.10
CA ARG A 176 -36.04 22.41 19.41
C ARG A 176 -36.50 21.63 18.17
N LEU A 177 -35.57 20.95 17.51
CA LEU A 177 -35.88 20.04 16.41
C LEU A 177 -36.79 18.93 16.96
N GLU A 178 -38.01 18.80 16.43
CA GLU A 178 -38.77 17.54 16.50
C GLU A 178 -38.15 16.50 15.57
#